data_AF-A0A7Z2ZQS6-F1
#
_entry.id   AF-A0A7Z2ZQS6-F1
#
_cell.length_a   1.000
_cell.length_b   1.000
_cell.length_c   1.000
_cell.angle_alpha   90.00
_cell.angle_beta   90.00
_cell.angle_gamma   90.00
#
_symmetry.space_group_name_H-M   'P 1'
#
loop_
_entity.id
_entity.type
_entity.pdbx_description
1 polymer ?
#
loop_
_entity_poly.entity_id
_entity_poly.type
_entity_poly.pdbx_seq_one_letter_code
_entity_poly.pdbx_strand_id
1 'polypeptide(L)'
;MNPKRRSSLIWGASLGVAGLLYLKVWLPLTHIGIPCPFRELTGLYCPGCGATRAILSLLDLDVHQAYRYNPLIFILLPLFALYFIAHKKRLRIMSNGVMAVMLILTLAFGLLRNIPAYAWLAPAAGQF
;
A
#
# COMPACT_ATOMS: atom_id res chain seq x y z
N MET A 1 32.97 -3.56 -6.60
CA MET A 1 31.49 -3.61 -6.52
C MET A 1 31.02 -5.00 -6.94
N ASN A 2 30.26 -5.74 -6.12
CA ASN A 2 29.89 -7.14 -6.39
C ASN A 2 28.89 -7.23 -7.58
N PRO A 3 29.17 -8.02 -8.63
CA PRO A 3 28.32 -8.13 -9.83
C PRO A 3 26.87 -8.52 -9.51
N LYS A 4 26.63 -9.34 -8.47
CA LYS A 4 25.26 -9.67 -8.02
C LYS A 4 24.50 -8.46 -7.47
N ARG A 5 25.19 -7.53 -6.81
CA ARG A 5 24.60 -6.31 -6.23
C ARG A 5 24.27 -5.27 -7.30
N ARG A 6 25.12 -5.16 -8.34
CA ARG A 6 24.87 -4.28 -9.51
C ARG A 6 23.64 -4.74 -10.31
N SER A 7 23.51 -6.05 -10.54
CA SER A 7 22.33 -6.61 -11.22
C SER A 7 21.05 -6.35 -10.43
N SER A 8 21.03 -6.62 -9.11
CA SER A 8 19.84 -6.38 -8.27
C SER A 8 19.38 -4.91 -8.24
N LEU A 9 20.31 -3.95 -8.28
CA LEU A 9 20.00 -2.53 -8.36
C LEU A 9 19.36 -2.14 -9.71
N ILE A 10 19.88 -2.68 -10.81
CA ILE A 10 19.34 -2.43 -12.16
C ILE A 10 17.92 -2.98 -12.27
N TRP A 11 17.68 -4.20 -11.79
CA TRP A 11 16.33 -4.80 -11.77
C TRP A 11 15.34 -3.99 -10.92
N GLY A 12 15.75 -3.54 -9.73
CA GLY A 12 14.91 -2.69 -8.88
C GLY A 12 14.55 -1.37 -9.55
N ALA A 13 15.53 -0.72 -10.21
CA ALA A 13 15.32 0.52 -10.94
C ALA A 13 14.37 0.33 -12.14
N SER A 14 14.57 -0.73 -12.94
CA SER A 14 13.69 -1.03 -14.08
C SER A 14 12.25 -1.29 -13.66
N LEU A 15 12.03 -2.05 -12.57
CA LEU A 15 10.70 -2.28 -12.02
C LEU A 15 10.05 -0.99 -11.50
N GLY A 16 10.82 -0.14 -10.83
CA GLY A 16 10.34 1.16 -10.36
C GLY A 16 9.90 2.07 -11.51
N VAL A 17 10.71 2.18 -12.57
CA VAL A 17 10.39 2.96 -13.76
C VAL A 17 9.15 2.41 -14.48
N ALA A 18 9.07 1.09 -14.67
CA ALA A 18 7.90 0.46 -15.27
C ALA A 18 6.62 0.71 -14.46
N GLY A 19 6.69 0.60 -13.13
CA GLY A 19 5.58 0.92 -12.23
C GLY A 19 5.15 2.38 -12.31
N LEU A 20 6.11 3.32 -12.36
CA LEU A 20 5.81 4.75 -12.54
C LEU A 20 5.16 5.04 -13.89
N LEU A 21 5.68 4.48 -14.98
CA LEU A 21 5.11 4.65 -16.32
C LEU A 21 3.68 4.09 -16.38
N TYR A 22 3.44 2.92 -15.79
CA TYR A 22 2.09 2.37 -15.69
C TYR A 22 1.15 3.31 -14.94
N LEU A 23 1.57 3.81 -13.76
CA LEU A 23 0.72 4.65 -12.90
C LEU A 23 0.48 6.06 -13.47
N LYS A 24 1.49 6.71 -14.05
CA LYS A 24 1.42 8.11 -14.50
C LYS A 24 1.13 8.28 -15.99
N VAL A 25 1.34 7.27 -16.80
CA VAL A 25 1.11 7.35 -18.25
C VAL A 25 -0.04 6.40 -18.62
N TRP A 26 0.11 5.11 -18.36
CA TRP A 26 -0.83 4.12 -18.89
C TRP A 26 -2.22 4.17 -18.24
N LEU A 27 -2.27 4.28 -16.92
CA LEU A 27 -3.51 4.36 -16.14
C LEU A 27 -4.36 5.60 -16.45
N PRO A 28 -3.82 6.84 -16.46
CA PRO A 28 -4.62 8.01 -16.83
C PRO A 28 -4.99 8.05 -18.31
N LEU A 29 -4.22 7.40 -19.20
CA LEU A 29 -4.53 7.38 -20.64
C LEU A 29 -5.63 6.37 -21.01
N THR A 30 -5.70 5.25 -20.29
CA THR A 30 -6.66 4.17 -20.59
C THR A 30 -7.90 4.21 -19.70
N HIS A 31 -7.83 4.85 -18.53
CA HIS A 31 -8.84 4.77 -17.45
C HIS A 31 -9.18 3.33 -17.02
N ILE A 32 -8.38 2.33 -17.42
CA ILE A 32 -8.55 0.93 -17.04
C ILE A 32 -7.76 0.70 -15.75
N GLY A 33 -8.41 0.96 -14.62
CA GLY A 33 -7.92 0.48 -13.34
C GLY A 33 -8.12 -1.02 -13.20
N ILE A 34 -7.16 -1.72 -12.60
CA ILE A 34 -7.36 -3.13 -12.21
C ILE A 34 -8.39 -3.15 -11.07
N PRO A 35 -9.60 -3.70 -11.28
CA PRO A 35 -10.58 -3.76 -10.22
C PRO A 35 -10.10 -4.68 -9.11
N CYS A 36 -10.57 -4.44 -7.89
CA CYS A 36 -10.23 -5.29 -6.77
C CYS A 36 -11.14 -6.54 -6.80
N PRO A 37 -10.61 -7.75 -7.09
CA PRO A 37 -11.44 -8.94 -7.22
C PRO A 37 -12.18 -9.27 -5.92
N PHE A 38 -11.57 -8.98 -4.76
CA PHE A 38 -12.22 -9.14 -3.46
C PHE A 38 -13.49 -8.31 -3.34
N ARG A 39 -13.46 -7.05 -3.78
CA ARG A 39 -14.62 -6.16 -3.73
C ARG A 39 -15.68 -6.55 -4.75
N GLU A 40 -15.28 -7.02 -5.93
CA GLU A 40 -16.23 -7.51 -6.94
C GLU A 40 -16.96 -8.77 -6.47
N LEU A 41 -16.25 -9.69 -5.82
CA LEU A 41 -16.82 -10.95 -5.35
C LEU A 41 -17.65 -10.81 -4.07
N THR A 42 -17.22 -9.97 -3.12
CA THR A 42 -17.84 -9.89 -1.78
C THR A 42 -18.65 -8.62 -1.54
N GLY A 43 -18.45 -7.58 -2.35
CA GLY A 43 -18.95 -6.23 -2.07
C GLY A 43 -18.20 -5.49 -0.95
N LEU A 44 -17.30 -6.16 -0.23
CA LEU A 44 -16.57 -5.60 0.92
C LEU A 44 -15.25 -4.95 0.51
N TYR A 45 -14.81 -3.97 1.30
CA TYR A 45 -13.51 -3.33 1.14
C TYR A 45 -12.44 -4.10 1.92
N CYS A 46 -11.42 -4.61 1.22
CA CYS A 46 -10.24 -5.17 1.86
C CYS A 46 -9.33 -4.03 2.41
N PRO A 47 -8.37 -4.33 3.30
CA PRO A 47 -7.46 -3.31 3.85
C PRO A 47 -6.59 -2.63 2.78
N GLY A 48 -6.37 -3.30 1.64
CA GLY A 48 -5.65 -2.75 0.49
C GLY A 48 -6.50 -1.87 -0.44
N CYS A 49 -7.83 -1.87 -0.33
CA CYS A 49 -8.69 -1.08 -1.21
C CYS A 49 -8.34 0.42 -1.09
N GLY A 50 -8.10 1.06 -2.24
CA GLY A 50 -7.69 2.47 -2.32
C GLY A 50 -6.17 2.69 -2.38
N ALA A 51 -5.34 1.66 -2.25
CA ALA A 51 -3.88 1.83 -2.24
C ALA A 51 -3.32 2.47 -3.51
N THR A 52 -3.74 2.03 -4.70
CA THR A 52 -3.29 2.62 -5.97
C THR A 52 -3.63 4.10 -6.06
N ARG A 53 -4.86 4.49 -5.66
CA ARG A 53 -5.29 5.89 -5.64
C ARG A 53 -4.51 6.72 -4.60
N ALA A 54 -4.23 6.13 -3.44
CA ALA A 54 -3.38 6.78 -2.44
C ALA A 54 -1.97 7.04 -2.98
N ILE A 55 -1.38 6.07 -3.71
CA ILE A 55 -0.06 6.24 -4.34
C ILE A 55 -0.10 7.34 -5.41
N LEU A 56 -1.13 7.38 -6.26
CA LEU A 56 -1.29 8.43 -7.26
C LEU A 56 -1.36 9.82 -6.60
N SER A 57 -2.19 9.99 -5.57
CA SER A 57 -2.27 11.24 -4.81
C SER A 57 -0.93 11.62 -4.16
N LEU A 58 -0.18 10.65 -3.63
CA LEU A 58 1.17 10.91 -3.11
C LEU A 58 2.14 11.37 -4.21
N LEU A 59 2.04 10.82 -5.42
CA LEU A 59 2.84 11.26 -6.57
C LEU A 59 2.46 12.69 -7.02
N ASP A 60 1.23 13.13 -6.75
CA ASP A 60 0.75 14.50 -6.95
C ASP A 60 1.00 15.41 -5.73
N LEU A 61 1.73 14.91 -4.72
CA LEU A 61 1.98 15.59 -3.44
C LEU A 61 0.71 15.93 -2.63
N ASP A 62 -0.43 15.32 -2.95
CA ASP A 62 -1.67 15.45 -2.18
C ASP A 62 -1.75 14.38 -1.09
N VAL A 63 -1.10 14.67 0.04
CA VAL A 63 -1.07 13.79 1.21
C VAL A 63 -2.44 13.63 1.85
N HIS A 64 -3.27 14.68 1.83
CA HIS A 64 -4.60 14.64 2.42
C HIS A 64 -5.49 13.67 1.66
N GLN A 65 -5.52 13.77 0.33
CA GLN A 65 -6.30 12.88 -0.51
C GLN A 65 -5.76 11.44 -0.46
N ALA A 66 -4.44 11.26 -0.37
CA ALA A 66 -3.85 9.94 -0.16
C ALA A 66 -4.32 9.28 1.15
N TYR A 67 -4.38 10.04 2.25
CA TYR A 67 -4.89 9.57 3.54
C TYR A 67 -6.37 9.19 3.45
N ARG A 68 -7.18 9.98 2.72
CA ARG A 68 -8.60 9.69 2.48
C ARG A 68 -8.83 8.42 1.65
N TYR A 69 -7.87 8.04 0.79
CA TYR A 69 -7.95 6.80 0.04
C TYR A 69 -7.53 5.57 0.85
N ASN A 70 -6.42 5.66 1.58
CA ASN A 70 -5.99 4.56 2.44
C ASN A 70 -5.09 5.04 3.60
N PRO A 71 -5.65 5.31 4.80
CA PRO A 71 -4.88 5.78 5.94
C PRO A 71 -3.95 4.69 6.51
N LEU A 72 -4.26 3.40 6.28
CA LEU A 72 -3.46 2.29 6.78
C LEU A 72 -2.02 2.30 6.21
N ILE A 73 -1.82 2.82 4.99
CA ILE A 73 -0.49 2.90 4.37
C ILE A 73 0.47 3.77 5.20
N PHE A 74 -0.03 4.87 5.77
CA PHE A 74 0.78 5.78 6.58
C PHE A 74 1.25 5.16 7.89
N ILE A 75 0.53 4.15 8.38
CA ILE A 75 0.90 3.40 9.59
C ILE A 75 1.78 2.20 9.23
N LEU A 76 1.43 1.46 8.17
CA LEU A 76 2.19 0.28 7.77
C LEU A 76 3.59 0.63 7.26
N LEU A 77 3.77 1.75 6.56
CA LEU A 77 5.05 2.14 5.98
C LEU A 77 6.18 2.29 7.04
N PRO A 78 6.01 3.05 8.13
CA PRO A 78 7.01 3.09 9.20
C PRO A 78 7.17 1.75 9.94
N LEU A 79 6.09 0.96 10.09
CA LEU A 79 6.18 -0.37 10.71
C LEU A 79 6.98 -1.36 9.86
N PHE A 80 6.81 -1.35 8.54
CA PHE A 80 7.65 -2.13 7.63
C PHE A 80 9.12 -1.71 7.75
N ALA A 81 9.41 -0.41 7.79
CA ALA A 81 10.79 0.07 7.99
C ALA A 81 11.39 -0.45 9.31
N LEU A 82 10.63 -0.36 10.41
CA LEU A 82 11.04 -0.91 11.71
C LEU A 82 11.26 -2.44 11.65
N TYR A 83 10.34 -3.17 11.00
CA TYR A 83 10.46 -4.61 10.79
C TYR A 83 11.75 -4.97 10.05
N PHE A 84 12.06 -4.30 8.94
CA PHE A 84 13.28 -4.53 8.16
C PHE A 84 14.55 -4.27 8.99
N ILE A 85 14.56 -3.20 9.79
CA ILE A 85 15.68 -2.89 10.69
C ILE A 85 15.83 -3.98 11.76
N ALA A 86 14.74 -4.37 12.42
CA ALA A 86 14.71 -5.41 13.44
C ALA A 86 15.22 -6.75 12.88
N HIS A 87 14.72 -7.13 11.72
CA HIS A 87 15.06 -8.37 11.03
C HIS A 87 16.54 -8.40 10.62
N LYS A 88 17.06 -7.29 10.05
CA LYS A 88 18.48 -7.15 9.69
C LYS A 88 19.40 -7.22 10.90
N LYS A 89 18.99 -6.66 12.04
CA LYS A 89 19.71 -6.77 13.32
C LYS A 89 19.49 -8.10 14.05
N ARG A 90 18.74 -9.04 13.44
CA ARG A 90 18.38 -10.37 14.01
C ARG A 90 17.65 -10.29 15.36
N LEU A 91 16.94 -9.20 15.62
CA LEU A 91 16.15 -8.99 16.84
C LEU A 91 14.80 -9.72 16.73
N ARG A 92 14.81 -11.05 16.85
CA ARG A 92 13.65 -11.93 16.56
C ARG A 92 12.38 -11.57 17.33
N ILE A 93 12.49 -11.24 18.62
CA ILE A 93 11.34 -10.85 19.46
C ILE A 93 10.68 -9.59 18.89
N MET A 94 11.49 -8.59 18.56
CA MET A 94 11.00 -7.32 18.01
C MET A 94 10.42 -7.50 16.60
N SER A 95 11.09 -8.25 15.71
CA SER A 95 10.56 -8.48 14.35
C SER A 95 9.24 -9.24 14.38
N ASN A 96 9.10 -10.23 15.26
CA ASN A 96 7.86 -10.99 15.41
C ASN A 96 6.74 -10.14 16.02
N GLY A 97 7.07 -9.31 17.03
CA GLY A 97 6.13 -8.37 17.62
C GLY A 97 5.61 -7.35 16.60
N VAL A 98 6.50 -6.75 15.81
CA VAL A 98 6.10 -5.80 14.76
C VAL A 98 5.25 -6.47 13.69
N MET A 99 5.60 -7.68 13.25
CA MET A 99 4.79 -8.46 12.31
C MET A 99 3.38 -8.73 12.86
N ALA A 100 3.27 -9.16 14.12
CA ALA A 100 1.99 -9.41 14.77
C ALA A 100 1.14 -8.12 14.86
N VAL A 101 1.74 -7.00 15.24
CA VAL A 101 1.07 -5.69 15.26
C VAL A 101 0.54 -5.32 13.88
N MET A 102 1.35 -5.46 12.83
CA MET A 102 0.92 -5.17 11.46
C MET A 102 -0.25 -6.05 11.00
N LEU A 103 -0.22 -7.35 11.34
CA LEU A 103 -1.31 -8.27 11.03
C LEU A 103 -2.60 -7.86 11.75
N ILE A 104 -2.53 -7.60 13.06
CA ILE A 104 -3.68 -7.17 13.86
C ILE A 104 -4.26 -5.87 13.32
N LEU A 105 -3.43 -4.87 13.05
CA LEU A 105 -3.87 -3.59 12.48
C LEU A 105 -4.54 -3.76 11.12
N THR A 106 -3.98 -4.61 10.26
CA THR A 106 -4.50 -4.86 8.91
C THR A 106 -5.88 -5.54 8.96
N LEU A 107 -6.04 -6.55 9.82
CA LEU A 107 -7.31 -7.24 10.02
C LEU A 107 -8.34 -6.32 10.68
N ALA A 108 -7.96 -5.62 11.75
CA ALA A 108 -8.84 -4.68 12.45
C ALA A 108 -9.31 -3.56 11.50
N PHE A 109 -8.41 -2.96 10.73
CA PHE A 109 -8.76 -1.93 9.74
C PHE A 109 -9.70 -2.48 8.65
N GLY A 110 -9.41 -3.67 8.14
CA GLY A 110 -10.27 -4.35 7.17
C GLY A 110 -11.68 -4.60 7.70
N LEU A 111 -11.81 -5.02 8.96
CA LEU A 111 -13.11 -5.23 9.60
C LEU A 111 -13.83 -3.90 9.85
N LEU A 112 -13.16 -2.95 10.52
CA LEU A 112 -13.75 -1.68 10.91
C LEU A 112 -14.28 -0.89 9.70
N ARG A 113 -13.55 -0.86 8.58
CA ARG A 113 -13.95 -0.06 7.41
C ARG A 113 -15.20 -0.56 6.66
N ASN A 114 -15.71 -1.74 7.02
CA ASN A 114 -16.95 -2.29 6.47
C ASN A 114 -18.15 -2.11 7.41
N ILE A 115 -17.94 -1.52 8.60
CA ILE A 115 -19.00 -1.25 9.57
C ILE A 115 -19.54 0.17 9.35
N PRO A 116 -20.86 0.40 9.34
CA PRO A 116 -21.47 1.71 9.10
C PRO A 116 -20.96 2.82 10.04
N ALA A 117 -20.72 2.50 11.32
CA ALA A 117 -20.16 3.43 12.31
C ALA A 117 -18.78 3.99 11.92
N TYR A 118 -18.01 3.25 11.11
CA TYR A 118 -16.69 3.65 10.63
C TYR A 118 -16.64 3.78 9.10
N ALA A 119 -17.76 4.12 8.47
CA ALA A 119 -17.84 4.30 7.01
C ALA A 119 -16.84 5.35 6.47
N TRP A 120 -16.37 6.27 7.32
CA TRP A 120 -15.32 7.24 6.97
C TRP A 120 -13.94 6.60 6.70
N LEU A 121 -13.71 5.34 7.12
CA LEU A 121 -12.52 4.55 6.77
C LEU A 121 -12.66 3.87 5.40
N ALA A 122 -13.85 3.83 4.83
CA ALA A 122 -14.04 3.35 3.46
C ALA A 122 -13.29 4.29 2.50
N PRO A 123 -12.69 3.75 1.43
CA PRO A 123 -11.91 4.57 0.52
C PRO A 123 -12.81 5.63 -0.13
N ALA A 124 -12.37 6.89 -0.10
CA ALA A 124 -13.12 7.99 -0.69
C ALA A 124 -13.56 7.68 -2.14
N ALA A 125 -14.76 8.12 -2.49
CA ALA A 125 -15.19 8.14 -3.88
C ALA A 125 -14.21 9.04 -4.64
N GLY A 126 -13.60 8.47 -5.66
CA GLY A 126 -12.57 9.13 -6.44
C GLY A 126 -12.61 8.53 -7.82
N GLN A 127 -12.82 9.40 -8.80
CA GLN A 127 -12.61 9.13 -10.21
C GLN A 127 -11.13 8.78 -10.43
N PHE A 128 -10.88 7.92 -11.43
CA PHE A 128 -9.53 7.59 -11.87
C PHE A 128 -8.75 8.85 -12.24
#